data_AF-Q17V68-F1
#
_entry.id   AF-Q17V68-F1
#
_cell.length_a   1.000
_cell.length_b   1.000
_cell.length_c   1.000
_cell.angle_alpha   90.00
_cell.angle_beta   90.00
_cell.angle_gamma   90.00
#
_symmetry.space_group_name_H-M   'P 1'
#
loop_
_entity.id
_entity.type
_entity.pdbx_description
1 polymer ?
#
loop_
_entity_poly.entity_id
_entity_poly.type
_entity_poly.pdbx_seq_one_letter_code
_entity_poly.pdbx_strand_id
1 'polypeptide(L)'
;MGELASVYPTTGSFGGYASRFINPSAGYMVFWMYWLSWVLTVAVQYIAIGLLMQRWFLGISVYVWVIACVVLLFLLNFFSVKIFATSEFLLSTIKVLAVFVFTMLGSVGIIYSFYLHGFEGVFANFYFSGEVQGLEKGFSLKAWGRF
;
A
#
# COMPACT_ATOMS: atom_id res chain seq x y z
N MET A 1 -13.93 -6.79 -17.12
CA MET A 1 -13.33 -5.65 -17.88
C MET A 1 -12.72 -6.09 -19.21
N GLY A 2 -12.07 -7.26 -19.29
CA GLY A 2 -11.51 -7.76 -20.55
C GLY A 2 -12.55 -7.98 -21.66
N GLU A 3 -13.70 -8.58 -21.35
CA GLU A 3 -14.72 -8.91 -22.37
C GLU A 3 -15.53 -7.69 -22.88
N LEU A 4 -15.88 -6.73 -22.03
CA LEU A 4 -16.58 -5.52 -22.49
C LEU A 4 -15.67 -4.56 -23.28
N ALA A 5 -14.39 -4.49 -22.93
CA ALA A 5 -13.41 -3.65 -23.61
C ALA A 5 -13.01 -4.21 -24.99
N SER A 6 -13.05 -5.54 -25.18
CA SER A 6 -12.81 -6.17 -26.48
C SER A 6 -13.98 -6.02 -27.46
N VAL A 7 -15.22 -5.96 -26.95
CA VAL A 7 -16.44 -5.85 -27.78
C VAL A 7 -16.76 -4.39 -28.13
N TYR A 8 -16.47 -3.44 -27.24
CA TYR A 8 -16.74 -2.02 -27.46
C TYR A 8 -15.47 -1.17 -27.21
N PRO A 9 -14.65 -0.91 -28.25
CA PRO A 9 -13.46 -0.09 -28.15
C PRO A 9 -13.87 1.39 -28.13
N THR A 10 -14.37 1.84 -26.99
CA THR A 10 -14.60 3.27 -26.73
C THR A 10 -13.55 3.76 -25.75
N THR A 11 -12.98 4.94 -25.97
CA THR A 11 -12.06 5.64 -25.05
C THR A 11 -12.71 6.05 -23.71
N GLY A 12 -13.93 5.58 -23.42
CA GLY A 12 -14.68 5.89 -22.21
C GLY A 12 -14.11 5.17 -20.99
N SER A 13 -13.92 5.91 -19.90
CA SER A 13 -13.59 5.38 -18.57
C SER A 13 -14.68 4.42 -18.06
N PHE A 14 -14.42 3.67 -16.98
CA PHE A 14 -15.38 2.73 -16.36
C PHE A 14 -16.79 3.32 -16.14
N GLY A 15 -16.88 4.62 -15.82
CA GLY A 15 -18.15 5.34 -15.73
C GLY A 15 -18.91 5.47 -17.06
N GLY A 16 -18.22 5.50 -18.20
CA GLY A 16 -18.80 5.48 -19.55
C GLY A 16 -19.44 4.15 -19.91
N TYR A 17 -18.81 3.03 -19.53
CA TYR A 17 -19.41 1.70 -19.67
C TYR A 17 -20.65 1.55 -18.76
N ALA A 18 -20.56 1.97 -17.49
CA ALA A 18 -21.71 1.97 -16.58
C ALA A 18 -22.85 2.89 -17.06
N SER A 19 -22.53 4.06 -17.63
CA SER A 19 -23.50 4.97 -18.22
C SER A 19 -24.24 4.38 -19.43
N ARG A 20 -23.55 3.55 -20.22
CA ARG A 20 -24.08 3.00 -21.47
C ARG A 20 -24.89 1.71 -21.27
N PHE A 21 -24.53 0.89 -20.28
CA PHE A 21 -25.16 -0.43 -20.05
C PHE A 21 -26.11 -0.47 -18.85
N ILE A 22 -26.05 0.49 -17.92
CA ILE A 22 -26.93 0.54 -16.74
C ILE A 22 -27.86 1.74 -16.84
N ASN A 23 -27.37 2.93 -16.50
CA ASN A 23 -28.05 4.20 -16.75
C ASN A 23 -27.04 5.38 -16.58
N PRO A 24 -27.38 6.59 -17.02
CA PRO A 24 -26.50 7.76 -16.86
C PRO A 24 -26.12 8.13 -15.41
N SER A 25 -27.03 7.93 -14.43
CA SER A 25 -26.74 8.25 -13.03
C SER A 25 -25.78 7.26 -12.35
N ALA A 26 -25.82 5.99 -12.76
CA ALA A 26 -24.89 4.94 -12.36
C ALA A 26 -23.49 5.23 -12.91
N GLY A 27 -23.40 5.72 -14.15
CA GLY A 27 -22.13 6.20 -14.72
C GLY A 27 -21.49 7.32 -13.89
N TYR A 28 -22.30 8.30 -13.47
CA TYR A 28 -21.85 9.39 -12.59
C TYR A 28 -21.41 8.87 -11.22
N MET A 29 -22.19 7.97 -10.60
CA MET A 29 -21.83 7.38 -9.31
C MET A 29 -20.50 6.61 -9.37
N VAL A 30 -20.30 5.79 -10.38
CA VAL A 30 -19.06 5.01 -10.57
C VAL A 30 -17.85 5.92 -10.75
N PHE A 31 -18.00 7.03 -11.47
CA PHE A 31 -16.93 8.01 -11.61
C PHE A 31 -16.51 8.58 -10.26
N TRP A 32 -17.45 9.02 -9.43
CA TRP A 32 -17.16 9.54 -8.09
C TRP A 32 -16.59 8.50 -7.15
N MET A 33 -17.14 7.28 -7.15
CA MET A 33 -16.62 6.19 -6.31
C MET A 33 -15.18 5.83 -6.69
N TYR A 34 -14.87 5.81 -7.99
CA TYR A 34 -13.52 5.59 -8.48
C TYR A 34 -12.57 6.70 -8.06
N TRP A 35 -12.96 7.97 -8.26
CA TRP A 35 -12.15 9.12 -7.84
C TRP A 35 -11.89 9.14 -6.33
N LEU A 36 -12.93 8.90 -5.52
CA LEU A 36 -12.81 8.81 -4.06
C LEU A 36 -11.89 7.67 -3.62
N SER A 37 -11.94 6.54 -4.31
CA SER A 37 -11.04 5.40 -4.02
C SER A 37 -9.58 5.78 -4.26
N TRP A 38 -9.29 6.55 -5.31
CA TRP A 38 -7.95 7.07 -5.56
C TRP A 38 -7.51 8.08 -4.50
N VAL A 39 -8.37 9.02 -4.12
CA VAL A 39 -8.06 10.00 -3.05
C VAL A 39 -7.75 9.28 -1.74
N LEU A 40 -8.57 8.30 -1.36
CA LEU A 40 -8.36 7.51 -0.15
C LEU A 40 -7.05 6.73 -0.20
N THR A 41 -6.76 6.06 -1.32
CA THR A 41 -5.54 5.28 -1.51
C THR A 41 -4.29 6.17 -1.36
N VAL A 42 -4.31 7.36 -1.96
CA VAL A 42 -3.22 8.34 -1.86
C VAL A 42 -3.07 8.86 -0.43
N ALA A 43 -4.17 9.16 0.27
CA ALA A 43 -4.14 9.61 1.66
C ALA A 43 -3.48 8.55 2.58
N VAL A 44 -3.85 7.28 2.42
CA VAL A 44 -3.26 6.17 3.18
C VAL A 44 -1.76 6.04 2.93
N GLN A 45 -1.30 6.21 1.68
CA GLN A 45 0.12 6.18 1.36
C GLN A 45 0.92 7.27 2.09
N TYR A 46 0.41 8.50 2.16
CA TYR A 46 1.10 9.56 2.89
C TYR A 46 1.15 9.33 4.39
N ILE A 47 0.05 8.82 4.97
CA ILE A 47 0.03 8.47 6.40
C ILE A 47 1.07 7.39 6.69
N ALA A 48 1.17 6.36 5.83
CA ALA A 48 2.18 5.32 5.94
C ALA A 48 3.62 5.88 5.87
N ILE A 49 3.89 6.84 4.98
CA ILE A 49 5.18 7.54 4.90
C ILE A 49 5.45 8.32 6.19
N GLY A 50 4.45 9.04 6.71
CA GLY A 50 4.58 9.79 7.96
C GLY A 50 4.91 8.90 9.16
N LEU A 51 4.27 7.72 9.25
CA LEU A 51 4.57 6.71 10.27
C LEU A 51 5.97 6.10 10.11
N LEU A 52 6.39 5.85 8.86
CA LEU A 52 7.74 5.35 8.56
C LEU A 52 8.82 6.36 8.98
N MET A 53 8.60 7.65 8.67
CA MET A 53 9.55 8.72 9.02
C MET A 53 9.66 8.93 10.54
N GLN A 54 8.57 8.73 11.29
CA GLN A 54 8.60 8.78 12.76
C GLN A 54 9.54 7.71 13.36
N ARG A 55 9.74 6.58 12.68
CA ARG A 55 10.69 5.54 13.11
C ARG A 55 12.15 5.98 12.98
N TRP A 56 12.45 6.89 12.05
CA TRP A 56 13.80 7.38 11.79
C TRP A 56 14.07 8.70 12.52
N PHE A 57 13.09 9.59 12.59
CA PHE A 57 13.17 10.90 13.23
C PHE A 57 12.24 10.96 14.44
N LEU A 58 12.78 10.54 15.58
CA LEU A 58 12.10 10.58 16.86
C LEU A 58 11.91 12.04 17.29
N GLY A 59 10.66 12.52 17.33
CA GLY A 59 10.31 13.85 17.83
C GLY A 59 9.52 14.73 16.86
N ILE A 60 9.43 14.36 15.59
CA ILE A 60 8.60 15.07 14.61
C ILE A 60 7.27 14.32 14.45
N SER A 61 6.16 15.05 14.57
CA SER A 61 4.82 14.47 14.44
C SER A 61 4.51 14.04 13.00
N VAL A 62 3.70 13.00 12.87
CA VAL A 62 3.26 12.41 11.59
C VAL A 62 2.63 13.44 10.65
N TYR A 63 1.82 14.37 11.18
CA TYR A 63 1.13 15.36 10.34
C TYR A 63 2.10 16.31 9.60
N VAL A 64 3.26 16.61 10.19
CA VAL A 64 4.28 17.48 9.56
C VAL A 64 4.85 16.81 8.32
N TRP A 65 5.17 15.51 8.43
CA TRP A 65 5.68 14.72 7.32
C TRP A 65 4.66 14.53 6.21
N VAL A 66 3.39 14.27 6.56
CA VAL A 66 2.31 14.14 5.59
C VAL A 66 2.14 15.44 4.79
N ILE A 67 2.08 16.60 5.47
CA ILE A 67 1.93 17.90 4.81
C ILE A 67 3.14 18.20 3.91
N ALA A 68 4.36 17.94 4.39
CA ALA A 68 5.57 18.16 3.62
C ALA A 68 5.60 17.33 2.33
N CYS A 69 5.22 16.04 2.40
CA CYS A 69 5.15 15.17 1.23
C CYS A 69 4.08 15.62 0.22
N VAL A 70 2.91 16.04 0.71
CA VAL A 70 1.82 16.55 -0.15
C VAL A 70 2.23 17.83 -0.87
N VAL A 71 2.84 18.78 -0.16
CA VAL A 71 3.34 20.04 -0.75
C VAL A 71 4.40 19.77 -1.80
N LEU A 72 5.35 18.87 -1.51
CA LEU A 72 6.39 18.49 -2.46
C LEU A 72 5.80 17.89 -3.74
N LEU A 73 4.82 16.99 -3.64
CA LEU A 73 4.16 16.41 -4.82
C LEU A 73 3.28 17.39 -5.58
N PHE A 74 2.63 18.32 -4.88
CA PHE A 74 1.88 19.40 -5.51
C PHE A 74 2.81 20.30 -6.33
N LEU A 75 3.96 20.69 -5.78
CA LEU A 75 4.97 21.48 -6.48
C LEU A 75 5.54 20.73 -7.70
N LEU A 76 5.87 19.44 -7.55
CA LEU A 76 6.35 18.63 -8.67
C LEU A 76 5.30 18.54 -9.80
N ASN A 77 4.02 18.40 -9.47
CA ASN A 77 2.95 18.41 -10.46
C ASN A 77 2.81 19.78 -11.15
N PHE A 78 2.97 20.88 -10.40
CA PHE A 78 2.83 22.23 -10.93
C PHE A 78 3.93 22.60 -11.92
N PHE A 79 5.18 22.21 -11.66
CA PHE A 79 6.33 22.62 -12.48
C PHE A 79 6.60 21.74 -13.72
N SER A 80 5.99 20.55 -13.82
CA SER A 80 6.62 19.46 -14.58
C SER A 80 5.70 18.69 -15.54
N VAL A 81 4.68 19.26 -16.17
CA VAL A 81 3.78 18.45 -17.04
C VAL A 81 4.53 17.70 -18.18
N LYS A 82 5.67 18.23 -18.64
CA LYS A 82 6.53 17.58 -19.67
C LYS A 82 7.62 16.65 -19.12
N ILE A 83 8.21 16.95 -17.96
CA ILE A 83 9.26 16.13 -17.36
C ILE A 83 8.66 15.01 -16.48
N PHE A 84 7.42 15.18 -16.04
CA PHE A 84 6.65 14.20 -15.27
C PHE A 84 6.42 12.91 -16.08
N ALA A 85 6.01 12.99 -17.34
CA ALA A 85 5.77 11.79 -18.15
C ALA A 85 7.03 10.90 -18.31
N THR A 86 8.21 11.50 -18.47
CA THR A 86 9.49 10.76 -18.54
C THR A 86 9.94 10.26 -17.16
N SER A 87 9.77 11.06 -16.11
CA SER A 87 10.15 10.69 -14.74
C SER A 87 9.23 9.60 -14.17
N GLU A 88 7.95 9.63 -14.52
CA GLU A 88 6.93 8.65 -14.11
C GLU A 88 7.23 7.28 -14.70
N PHE A 89 7.68 7.22 -15.96
CA PHE A 89 8.13 5.97 -16.57
C PHE A 89 9.32 5.36 -15.80
N LEU A 90 10.35 6.17 -15.50
CA LEU A 90 11.53 5.71 -14.78
C LEU A 90 11.21 5.27 -13.34
N LEU A 91 10.41 6.06 -12.62
CA LEU A 91 9.95 5.71 -11.27
C LEU A 91 9.08 4.45 -11.26
N SER A 92 8.26 4.24 -12.28
CA SER A 92 7.46 3.02 -12.43
C SER A 92 8.35 1.79 -12.65
N THR A 93 9.38 1.89 -13.50
CA THR A 93 10.35 0.80 -13.70
C THR A 93 11.08 0.43 -12.40
N ILE A 94 11.51 1.43 -11.62
CA ILE A 94 12.15 1.19 -10.31
C ILE A 94 11.19 0.48 -9.36
N LYS A 95 9.91 0.88 -9.32
CA LYS A 95 8.90 0.22 -8.47
C LYS A 95 8.71 -1.24 -8.85
N VAL A 96 8.62 -1.56 -10.13
CA VAL A 96 8.49 -2.94 -10.61
C VAL A 96 9.72 -3.78 -10.24
N LEU A 97 10.92 -3.23 -10.44
CA LEU A 97 12.16 -3.88 -10.02
C LEU A 97 12.22 -4.10 -8.50
N ALA A 98 11.79 -3.12 -7.71
CA ALA A 98 11.76 -3.23 -6.25
C ALA A 98 10.84 -4.38 -5.79
N VAL A 99 9.63 -4.49 -6.38
CA VAL A 99 8.72 -5.61 -6.11
C VAL A 99 9.33 -6.95 -6.53
N PHE A 100 10.01 -6.99 -7.68
CA PHE A 100 10.66 -8.20 -8.17
C PHE A 100 11.78 -8.66 -7.23
N VAL A 101 12.66 -7.75 -6.82
CA VAL A 101 13.75 -8.03 -5.88
C VAL A 101 13.20 -8.45 -4.52
N PHE A 102 12.21 -7.74 -3.99
CA PHE A 102 11.57 -8.10 -2.71
C PHE A 102 10.94 -9.50 -2.76
N THR A 103 10.26 -9.82 -3.86
CA THR A 103 9.64 -11.14 -4.05
C THR A 103 10.71 -12.24 -4.17
N MET A 104 11.82 -11.98 -4.88
CA MET A 104 12.94 -12.93 -4.99
C MET A 104 13.66 -13.15 -3.65
N LEU A 105 13.94 -12.09 -2.89
CA LEU A 105 14.54 -12.22 -1.57
C LEU A 105 13.61 -12.97 -0.60
N GLY A 106 12.30 -12.67 -0.66
CA GLY A 106 11.29 -13.39 0.12
C GLY A 106 11.23 -14.87 -0.24
N SER A 107 11.23 -15.23 -1.53
CA SER A 107 11.19 -16.62 -1.97
C SER A 107 12.47 -17.39 -1.61
N VAL A 108 13.64 -16.76 -1.77
CA VAL A 108 14.92 -17.34 -1.32
C VAL A 108 14.92 -17.54 0.20
N GLY A 109 14.40 -16.59 0.97
CA GLY A 109 14.26 -16.72 2.42
C GLY A 109 13.38 -17.90 2.83
N ILE A 110 12.26 -18.12 2.12
CA ILE A 110 11.36 -19.26 2.36
C ILE A 110 12.05 -20.58 2.01
N ILE A 111 12.75 -20.65 0.87
CA ILE A 111 13.49 -21.85 0.44
C ILE A 111 14.64 -22.17 1.41
N TYR A 112 15.36 -21.15 1.88
CA TYR A 112 16.43 -21.31 2.86
C TYR A 112 15.90 -21.79 4.22
N SER A 113 14.78 -21.24 4.68
CA SER A 113 14.09 -21.69 5.89
C SER A 113 13.63 -23.16 5.77
N PHE A 114 13.13 -23.54 4.59
CA PHE A 114 12.75 -24.93 4.29
C PHE A 114 13.95 -25.89 4.33
N TYR A 115 15.11 -25.46 3.84
CA TYR A 115 16.35 -26.28 3.87
C TYR A 115 16.89 -26.48 5.28
N LEU A 116 16.83 -25.44 6.13
CA LEU A 116 17.37 -25.50 7.49
C LEU A 116 16.45 -26.21 8.48
N HIS A 117 15.14 -25.89 8.49
CA HIS A 117 14.22 -26.32 9.55
C HIS A 117 13.15 -27.32 9.09
N GLY A 118 13.16 -27.74 7.82
CA GLY A 118 12.13 -28.61 7.23
C GLY A 118 10.74 -27.93 7.15
N PHE A 119 9.75 -28.63 6.60
CA PHE A 119 8.40 -28.08 6.38
C PHE A 119 7.75 -27.53 7.67
N GLU A 120 7.93 -28.21 8.80
CA GLU A 120 7.36 -27.85 10.10
C GLU A 120 7.90 -26.51 10.64
N GLY A 121 9.20 -26.23 10.48
CA GLY A 121 9.82 -25.02 11.01
C GLY A 121 9.52 -23.74 10.23
N VAL A 122 9.10 -23.85 8.97
CA VAL A 122 8.68 -22.70 8.15
C VAL A 122 7.36 -22.13 8.67
N PHE A 123 6.43 -23.00 9.11
CA PHE A 123 5.13 -22.60 9.63
C PHE A 123 5.13 -22.31 11.13
N ALA A 124 6.20 -22.64 11.85
CA ALA A 124 6.32 -22.38 13.28
C ALA A 124 6.13 -20.89 13.65
N ASN A 125 6.50 -19.95 12.76
CA ASN A 125 6.29 -18.51 12.96
C ASN A 125 4.87 -18.01 12.62
N PHE A 126 4.04 -18.83 11.97
CA PHE A 126 2.65 -18.47 11.61
C PHE A 126 1.66 -18.87 12.70
N TYR A 127 2.04 -19.80 13.57
CA TYR A 127 1.31 -20.03 14.82
C TYR A 127 1.77 -18.98 15.82
N PHE A 128 0.83 -18.16 16.31
CA PHE A 128 1.03 -17.37 17.51
C PHE A 128 1.18 -18.31 18.72
N SER A 129 2.27 -19.07 18.81
CA SER A 129 2.67 -19.64 20.10
C SER A 129 3.18 -18.47 20.92
N GLY A 130 2.46 -18.14 21.99
CA GLY A 130 2.57 -16.90 22.76
C GLY A 130 3.88 -16.72 23.55
N GLU A 131 5.04 -16.90 22.92
CA GLU A 131 6.30 -16.35 23.40
C GLU A 131 6.65 -15.15 22.53
N VAL A 132 6.16 -14.02 23.00
CA VAL A 132 6.55 -12.70 22.57
C VAL A 132 8.07 -12.59 22.72
N GLN A 133 8.80 -12.74 21.62
CA GLN A 133 10.20 -12.36 21.53
C GLN A 133 10.29 -10.85 21.80
N GLY A 134 10.57 -10.50 23.07
CA GLY A 134 11.07 -9.17 23.44
C GLY A 134 10.11 -8.19 24.11
N LEU A 135 8.94 -8.57 24.61
CA LEU A 135 8.21 -7.72 25.56
C LEU A 135 8.54 -8.13 26.99
N GLU A 136 9.11 -7.19 27.74
CA GLU A 136 9.48 -7.32 29.13
C GLU A 136 8.38 -7.96 29.98
N LYS A 137 8.81 -8.68 31.02
CA LYS A 137 8.03 -9.34 32.08
C LYS A 137 7.21 -8.33 32.93
N GLY A 138 6.37 -7.51 32.32
CA GLY A 138 5.68 -6.39 32.96
C GLY A 138 4.20 -6.61 33.24
N PHE A 139 3.52 -7.56 32.57
CA PHE A 139 2.09 -7.79 32.81
C PHE A 139 1.86 -9.05 33.66
N SER A 140 2.06 -8.90 34.97
CA SER A 140 1.73 -9.94 35.94
C SER A 140 0.23 -9.91 36.26
N LEU A 141 -0.50 -10.94 35.83
CA LEU A 141 -1.92 -11.19 36.17
C LEU A 141 -2.17 -11.48 37.68
N LYS A 142 -1.19 -11.25 38.57
CA LYS A 142 -1.35 -11.40 40.03
C LYS A 142 -2.11 -10.24 40.71
N ALA A 143 -2.41 -9.16 40.00
CA ALA A 143 -3.12 -8.01 40.57
C ALA A 143 -4.65 -8.20 40.69
N TRP A 144 -5.22 -9.22 40.05
CA TRP A 144 -6.68 -9.44 39.95
C TRP A 144 -7.21 -10.59 40.82
N GLY A 145 -6.47 -10.98 41.87
CA GLY A 145 -6.88 -11.99 42.85
C GLY A 145 -7.11 -11.44 44.26
N ARG A 146 -7.22 -10.11 44.40
CA ARG A 146 -7.35 -9.44 45.71
C ARG A 146 -8.27 -8.22 45.67
N PHE A 147 -9.46 -8.37 45.10
CA PHE A 147 -10.66 -7.59 45.43
C PHE A 147 -11.88 -8.47 45.27
#